data_AF-A0A812U470-F1
#
_entry.id   AF-A0A812U470-F1
#
_cell.length_a   1.000
_cell.length_b   1.000
_cell.length_c   1.000
_cell.angle_alpha   90.00
_cell.angle_beta   90.00
_cell.angle_gamma   90.00
#
_symmetry.space_group_name_H-M   'P 1'
#
loop_
_entity.id
_entity.type
_entity.pdbx_description
1 polymer ?
#
loop_
_entity_poly.entity_id
_entity_poly.type
_entity_poly.pdbx_seq_one_letter_code
_entity_poly.pdbx_strand_id
1 'polypeptide(L)'
;AAPGPGVVTTYYLSNNGGLYDKTKTHPWVELDFEIMGNMAGPGGQSRIWTNMFTGIAVEHNQWIIVPFDVTQDYHEYGFDLGDNSISFKVDGVAYRTTDIQNYDDVRSSIWSTSFQEFVSVWGQSSQDPGEGVPDFQNAMGLLDANPYGFPRYAEAFARPKLIQHAAQPRSKQLFQGFSAPEWRDWVAGPDGSRWCENKRYEADRIVDWMVCNWGLQTLCRGSGVLDVGGEPGFLASALLARGVGVTVVDPTWRITGKAHASNDCTWLRKRHPLLRFAAFSREFDERFIADYPRLVNDASVVVSLYGDEATGPALRFAAKVGKPCVIVPCNECVQFYPDYNKTYEGFCEALLHEAYWYGGHFEPVLLDSMPFSRTLLVQNPVGFPHHGYREPGVEVHERGWGHESGRPWTGGVAGPDSVASQAGGASQIRQNTGFMRASDWERLADRDCLHTRSSLSAPFRPVTCSAGCC
;
A
#
# COMPACT_ATOMS: atom_id res chain seq x y z
N ALA A 1 -3.11 -19.48 -1.28
CA ALA A 1 -4.12 -19.79 -2.31
C ALA A 1 -5.33 -20.52 -1.70
N ALA A 2 -6.50 -20.48 -2.35
CA ALA A 2 -7.71 -21.13 -1.83
C ALA A 2 -7.66 -22.68 -1.95
N PRO A 3 -7.96 -23.45 -0.88
CA PRO A 3 -7.90 -24.91 -0.90
C PRO A 3 -9.17 -25.59 -1.43
N GLY A 4 -9.03 -26.85 -1.83
CA GLY A 4 -10.14 -27.77 -2.15
C GLY A 4 -10.51 -27.86 -3.63
N PRO A 5 -11.35 -28.83 -4.02
CA PRO A 5 -11.75 -29.04 -5.41
C PRO A 5 -12.59 -27.89 -5.96
N GLY A 6 -12.51 -27.69 -7.27
CA GLY A 6 -13.32 -26.74 -8.02
C GLY A 6 -13.06 -25.27 -7.75
N VAL A 7 -11.97 -24.92 -7.08
CA VAL A 7 -11.51 -23.53 -6.93
C VAL A 7 -10.11 -23.37 -7.54
N VAL A 8 -9.89 -22.25 -8.22
CA VAL A 8 -8.60 -21.87 -8.78
C VAL A 8 -8.27 -20.45 -8.34
N THR A 9 -7.07 -20.26 -7.79
CA THR A 9 -6.45 -18.95 -7.60
C THR A 9 -5.51 -18.70 -8.78
N THR A 10 -5.73 -17.63 -9.54
CA THR A 10 -4.90 -17.28 -10.70
C THR A 10 -4.11 -16.01 -10.47
N TYR A 11 -2.88 -15.99 -10.95
CA TYR A 11 -2.07 -14.79 -11.16
C TYR A 11 -1.51 -14.87 -12.58
N TYR A 12 -1.79 -13.86 -13.39
CA TYR A 12 -1.46 -13.90 -14.81
C TYR A 12 -1.15 -12.53 -15.39
N LEU A 13 -0.39 -12.54 -16.48
CA LEU A 13 -0.17 -11.37 -17.32
C LEU A 13 -0.89 -11.57 -18.65
N SER A 14 -1.64 -10.59 -19.14
CA SER A 14 -2.39 -10.70 -20.39
C SER A 14 -2.45 -9.39 -21.16
N ASN A 15 -2.39 -9.44 -22.49
CA ASN A 15 -2.57 -8.26 -23.35
C ASN A 15 -4.04 -8.01 -23.73
N ASN A 16 -4.96 -8.85 -23.25
CA ASN A 16 -6.39 -8.81 -23.61
C ASN A 16 -7.29 -8.26 -22.50
N GLY A 17 -6.78 -7.37 -21.65
CA GLY A 17 -7.60 -6.65 -20.66
C GLY A 17 -8.19 -7.52 -19.54
N GLY A 18 -7.65 -8.71 -19.32
CA GLY A 18 -7.93 -9.54 -18.14
C GLY A 18 -8.93 -10.67 -18.34
N LEU A 19 -9.44 -10.89 -19.55
CA LEU A 19 -10.25 -12.05 -19.88
C LEU A 19 -9.65 -12.74 -21.10
N TYR A 20 -9.44 -14.07 -21.04
CA TYR A 20 -9.10 -14.82 -22.25
C TYR A 20 -10.28 -14.75 -23.23
N ASP A 21 -9.98 -14.67 -24.54
CA ASP A 21 -11.02 -14.62 -25.56
C ASP A 21 -11.74 -15.98 -25.66
N LYS A 22 -12.89 -16.09 -24.98
CA LYS A 22 -13.73 -17.30 -25.02
C LYS A 22 -14.20 -17.67 -26.42
N THR A 23 -14.26 -16.70 -27.34
CA THR A 23 -14.63 -16.98 -28.73
C THR A 23 -13.50 -17.67 -29.49
N LYS A 24 -12.25 -17.56 -29.00
CA LYS A 24 -11.04 -18.07 -29.65
C LYS A 24 -10.94 -17.58 -31.10
N THR A 25 -11.27 -16.30 -31.32
CA THR A 25 -11.25 -15.71 -32.68
C THR A 25 -10.21 -14.61 -32.83
N HIS A 26 -9.73 -14.04 -31.73
CA HIS A 26 -8.68 -13.02 -31.74
C HIS A 26 -7.38 -13.57 -31.15
N PRO A 27 -6.22 -13.11 -31.63
CA PRO A 27 -4.96 -13.47 -31.03
C PRO A 27 -4.73 -12.74 -29.70
N TRP A 28 -4.14 -13.43 -28.73
CA TRP A 28 -3.70 -12.80 -27.48
C TRP A 28 -2.46 -13.51 -26.93
N VAL A 29 -1.78 -12.82 -26.03
CA VAL A 29 -0.68 -13.39 -25.24
C VAL A 29 -1.09 -13.34 -23.78
N GLU A 30 -0.88 -14.46 -23.11
CA GLU A 30 -1.16 -14.62 -21.68
C GLU A 30 -0.12 -15.53 -21.03
N LEU A 31 0.24 -15.26 -19.77
CA LEU A 31 1.14 -16.06 -18.96
C LEU A 31 0.48 -16.34 -17.62
N ASP A 32 0.34 -17.61 -17.27
CA ASP A 32 -0.51 -18.01 -16.15
C ASP A 32 0.25 -18.76 -15.06
N PHE A 33 -0.06 -18.40 -13.82
CA PHE A 33 -0.04 -19.32 -12.69
C PHE A 33 -1.48 -19.62 -12.28
N GLU A 34 -1.86 -20.89 -12.33
CA GLU A 34 -3.19 -21.35 -11.93
C GLU A 34 -3.04 -22.40 -10.83
N ILE A 35 -3.36 -21.99 -9.61
CA ILE A 35 -3.26 -22.81 -8.41
C ILE A 35 -4.64 -23.40 -8.14
N MET A 36 -4.82 -24.65 -8.56
CA MET A 36 -6.04 -25.41 -8.27
C MET A 36 -6.02 -25.85 -6.81
N GLY A 37 -7.08 -25.57 -6.07
CA GLY A 37 -7.15 -25.88 -4.63
C GLY A 37 -7.02 -27.37 -4.32
N ASN A 38 -7.42 -28.25 -5.25
CA ASN A 38 -7.27 -29.71 -5.12
C ASN A 38 -5.81 -30.19 -5.26
N MET A 39 -4.97 -29.34 -5.87
CA MET A 39 -3.56 -29.59 -6.11
C MET A 39 -2.66 -28.85 -5.11
N ALA A 40 -3.27 -28.07 -4.23
CA ALA A 40 -2.63 -27.33 -3.17
C ALA A 40 -2.67 -28.14 -1.87
N GLY A 41 -1.50 -28.58 -1.38
CA GLY A 41 -1.36 -29.13 -0.03
C GLY A 41 -1.64 -30.62 0.27
N PRO A 42 -1.78 -31.59 -0.66
CA PRO A 42 -2.07 -32.97 -0.24
C PRO A 42 -0.88 -33.73 0.40
N GLY A 43 0.29 -33.10 0.63
CA GLY A 43 1.46 -33.76 1.24
C GLY A 43 2.68 -32.90 1.53
N GLY A 44 2.51 -31.59 1.80
CA GLY A 44 3.62 -30.64 1.98
C GLY A 44 4.28 -30.18 0.68
N GLN A 45 3.69 -30.49 -0.48
CA GLN A 45 4.03 -29.97 -1.79
C GLN A 45 2.75 -29.56 -2.50
N SER A 46 2.86 -28.61 -3.42
CA SER A 46 1.75 -28.16 -4.25
C SER A 46 2.13 -28.23 -5.72
N ARG A 47 1.16 -28.59 -6.56
CA ARG A 47 1.31 -28.56 -8.01
C ARG A 47 0.60 -27.33 -8.56
N ILE A 48 1.29 -26.58 -9.39
CA ILE A 48 0.78 -25.34 -9.97
C ILE A 48 0.77 -25.51 -11.49
N TRP A 49 -0.37 -25.22 -12.10
CA TRP A 49 -0.48 -25.21 -13.55
C TRP A 49 0.10 -23.89 -14.05
N THR A 50 1.04 -23.98 -14.98
CA THR A 50 1.57 -22.80 -15.66
C THR A 50 1.18 -22.88 -17.12
N ASN A 51 0.87 -21.74 -17.72
CA ASN A 51 0.53 -21.68 -19.13
C ASN A 51 1.13 -20.46 -19.81
N MET A 52 1.29 -20.56 -21.12
CA MET A 52 1.56 -19.44 -22.00
C MET A 52 0.61 -19.58 -23.18
N PHE A 53 -0.18 -18.55 -23.47
CA PHE A 53 -1.00 -18.50 -24.67
C PHE A 53 -0.29 -17.70 -25.76
N THR A 54 -0.40 -18.18 -27.00
CA THR A 54 0.13 -17.52 -28.20
C THR A 54 -0.89 -17.58 -29.32
N GLY A 55 -0.80 -16.65 -30.28
CA GLY A 55 -1.68 -16.59 -31.43
C GLY A 55 -3.15 -16.69 -31.01
N ILE A 56 -3.92 -17.50 -31.73
CA ILE A 56 -5.35 -17.74 -31.44
C ILE A 56 -5.48 -18.99 -30.57
N ALA A 57 -5.53 -18.79 -29.25
CA ALA A 57 -5.82 -19.84 -28.27
C ALA A 57 -4.89 -21.06 -28.29
N VAL A 58 -3.61 -20.88 -28.63
CA VAL A 58 -2.63 -21.97 -28.58
C VAL A 58 -2.02 -22.05 -27.18
N GLU A 59 -2.29 -23.15 -26.48
CA GLU A 59 -1.79 -23.43 -25.14
C GLU A 59 -0.40 -24.06 -25.13
N HIS A 60 0.44 -23.60 -24.20
CA HIS A 60 1.75 -24.15 -23.88
C HIS A 60 1.82 -24.47 -22.39
N ASN A 61 0.98 -25.38 -21.91
CA ASN A 61 0.85 -25.65 -20.48
C ASN A 61 1.95 -26.59 -19.93
N GLN A 62 2.23 -26.45 -18.64
CA GLN A 62 3.12 -27.34 -17.89
C GLN A 62 2.81 -27.28 -16.39
N TRP A 63 2.85 -28.43 -15.72
CA TRP A 63 2.85 -28.50 -14.25
C TRP A 63 4.23 -28.17 -13.68
N ILE A 64 4.28 -27.29 -12.68
CA ILE A 64 5.42 -27.16 -11.77
C ILE A 64 5.05 -27.75 -10.40
N ILE A 65 6.06 -28.17 -9.64
CA ILE A 65 5.92 -28.69 -8.27
C ILE A 65 6.74 -27.80 -7.34
N VAL A 66 6.08 -27.18 -6.38
CA VAL A 66 6.74 -26.41 -5.31
C VAL A 66 6.84 -27.25 -4.03
N PRO A 67 7.94 -27.14 -3.27
CA PRO A 67 8.23 -28.03 -2.14
C PRO A 67 7.51 -27.62 -0.84
N PHE A 68 6.39 -26.92 -0.94
CA PHE A 68 5.62 -26.40 0.19
C PHE A 68 4.13 -26.36 -0.14
N ASP A 69 3.31 -26.24 0.91
CA ASP A 69 1.87 -26.07 0.79
C ASP A 69 1.50 -24.58 0.66
N VAL A 70 1.17 -24.18 -0.56
CA VAL A 70 0.71 -22.83 -0.94
C VAL A 70 -0.59 -22.35 -0.26
N THR A 71 -1.23 -23.19 0.57
CA THR A 71 -2.41 -22.81 1.37
C THR A 71 -2.04 -22.35 2.78
N GLN A 72 -0.81 -22.61 3.24
CA GLN A 72 -0.40 -22.36 4.63
C GLN A 72 0.22 -20.98 4.85
N ASP A 73 0.87 -20.40 3.84
CA ASP A 73 1.54 -19.09 3.95
C ASP A 73 1.56 -18.33 2.60
N TYR A 74 2.00 -17.07 2.65
CA TYR A 74 2.22 -16.25 1.47
C TYR A 74 3.54 -16.63 0.77
N HIS A 75 3.48 -16.66 -0.56
CA HIS A 75 4.61 -16.91 -1.44
C HIS A 75 4.63 -15.86 -2.56
N GLU A 76 5.81 -15.51 -3.03
CA GLU A 76 6.00 -14.56 -4.12
C GLU A 76 5.88 -15.30 -5.47
N TYR A 77 4.96 -14.85 -6.34
CA TYR A 77 4.81 -15.38 -7.70
C TYR A 77 5.20 -14.30 -8.70
N GLY A 78 6.02 -14.66 -9.69
CA GLY A 78 6.53 -13.67 -10.64
C GLY A 78 6.97 -14.26 -11.96
N PHE A 79 7.04 -13.40 -12.97
CA PHE A 79 7.60 -13.71 -14.27
C PHE A 79 8.90 -12.93 -14.44
N ASP A 80 9.97 -13.62 -14.82
CA ASP A 80 11.19 -13.00 -15.33
C ASP A 80 11.08 -12.91 -16.85
N LEU A 81 10.90 -11.70 -17.36
CA LEU A 81 10.67 -11.42 -18.77
C LEU A 81 11.99 -11.02 -19.43
N GLY A 82 12.43 -11.78 -20.43
CA GLY A 82 13.60 -11.46 -21.24
C GLY A 82 13.30 -11.55 -22.73
N ASP A 83 14.17 -10.97 -23.56
CA ASP A 83 13.96 -10.85 -25.00
C ASP A 83 13.75 -12.19 -25.73
N ASN A 84 14.30 -13.28 -25.17
CA ASN A 84 14.33 -14.61 -25.77
C ASN A 84 13.84 -15.70 -24.82
N SER A 85 13.54 -15.38 -23.56
CA SER A 85 13.07 -16.39 -22.60
C SER A 85 12.20 -15.78 -21.51
N ILE A 86 11.24 -16.57 -21.03
CA ILE A 86 10.41 -16.24 -19.87
C ILE A 86 10.65 -17.28 -18.79
N SER A 87 10.84 -16.85 -17.54
CA SER A 87 10.88 -17.77 -16.39
C SER A 87 9.72 -17.53 -15.42
N PHE A 88 9.06 -18.61 -15.04
CA PHE A 88 8.01 -18.66 -14.02
C PHE A 88 8.69 -18.90 -12.67
N LYS A 89 8.64 -17.90 -11.79
CA LYS A 89 9.32 -17.90 -10.49
C LYS A 89 8.33 -18.00 -9.34
N VAL A 90 8.70 -18.79 -8.34
CA VAL A 90 8.06 -18.80 -7.02
C VAL A 90 9.15 -18.59 -5.96
N ASP A 91 8.99 -17.60 -5.09
CA ASP A 91 9.98 -17.17 -4.09
C ASP A 91 11.38 -16.91 -4.69
N GLY A 92 11.40 -16.31 -5.88
CA GLY A 92 12.63 -16.03 -6.64
C GLY A 92 13.26 -17.24 -7.35
N VAL A 93 12.79 -18.46 -7.09
CA VAL A 93 13.27 -19.69 -7.74
C VAL A 93 12.51 -19.93 -9.04
N ALA A 94 13.23 -20.10 -10.16
CA ALA A 94 12.63 -20.44 -11.45
C ALA A 94 12.24 -21.93 -11.49
N TYR A 95 10.95 -22.22 -11.66
CA TYR A 95 10.43 -23.59 -11.76
C TYR A 95 10.12 -24.01 -13.20
N ARG A 96 9.98 -23.04 -14.10
CA ARG A 96 9.85 -23.25 -15.54
C ARG A 96 10.52 -22.10 -16.26
N THR A 97 11.28 -22.42 -17.29
CA THR A 97 11.82 -21.43 -18.25
C THR A 97 11.43 -21.87 -19.66
N THR A 98 10.93 -20.94 -20.46
CA THR A 98 10.48 -21.20 -21.83
C THR A 98 11.26 -20.29 -22.77
N ASP A 99 11.81 -20.89 -23.83
CA ASP A 99 12.40 -20.17 -24.96
C ASP A 99 11.28 -19.55 -25.80
N ILE A 100 11.36 -18.23 -26.02
CA ILE A 100 10.37 -17.48 -26.78
C ILE A 100 10.90 -16.93 -28.11
N GLN A 101 12.10 -17.34 -28.57
CA GLN A 101 12.72 -16.80 -29.79
C GLN A 101 11.83 -16.86 -31.03
N ASN A 102 11.01 -17.92 -31.15
CA ASN A 102 10.13 -18.14 -32.31
C ASN A 102 8.69 -17.63 -32.08
N TYR A 103 8.44 -16.87 -31.02
CA TYR A 103 7.12 -16.33 -30.67
C TYR A 103 7.14 -14.79 -30.71
N ASP A 104 7.07 -14.23 -31.91
CA ASP A 104 7.15 -12.78 -32.13
C ASP A 104 6.02 -12.00 -31.44
N ASP A 105 4.83 -12.60 -31.32
CA ASP A 105 3.69 -12.06 -30.59
C ASP A 105 3.96 -11.93 -29.09
N VAL A 106 4.56 -12.94 -28.47
CA VAL A 106 4.98 -12.93 -27.07
C VAL A 106 6.05 -11.89 -26.85
N ARG A 107 7.13 -11.92 -27.65
CA ARG A 107 8.26 -10.98 -27.56
C ARG A 107 7.81 -9.53 -27.69
N SER A 108 6.82 -9.27 -28.55
CA SER A 108 6.24 -7.93 -28.70
C SER A 108 5.34 -7.56 -27.52
N SER A 109 4.55 -8.51 -27.02
CA SER A 109 3.55 -8.26 -25.97
C SER A 109 4.18 -7.99 -24.61
N ILE A 110 5.21 -8.73 -24.20
CA ILE A 110 5.81 -8.62 -22.85
C ILE A 110 6.39 -7.23 -22.55
N TRP A 111 6.73 -6.47 -23.59
CA TRP A 111 7.24 -5.10 -23.50
C TRP A 111 6.21 -4.02 -23.82
N SER A 112 4.98 -4.42 -24.15
CA SER A 112 3.89 -3.50 -24.48
C SER A 112 3.15 -3.03 -23.23
N THR A 113 2.52 -1.86 -23.33
CA THR A 113 1.70 -1.30 -22.24
C THR A 113 0.34 -1.99 -22.09
N SER A 114 -0.07 -2.81 -23.07
CA SER A 114 -1.29 -3.61 -22.98
C SER A 114 -1.11 -4.86 -22.15
N PHE A 115 0.13 -5.34 -21.95
CA PHE A 115 0.42 -6.52 -21.16
C PHE A 115 0.36 -6.21 -19.66
N GLN A 116 -0.78 -6.53 -19.08
CA GLN A 116 -1.19 -6.12 -17.74
C GLN A 116 -1.30 -7.31 -16.81
N GLU A 117 -1.19 -7.02 -15.52
CA GLU A 117 -1.26 -7.98 -14.44
C GLU A 117 -2.68 -8.14 -13.90
N PHE A 118 -3.05 -9.39 -13.64
CA PHE A 118 -4.36 -9.78 -13.18
C PHE A 118 -4.25 -10.86 -12.10
N VAL A 119 -5.17 -10.79 -11.15
CA VAL A 119 -5.36 -11.82 -10.12
C VAL A 119 -6.84 -12.12 -10.04
N SER A 120 -7.19 -13.40 -9.95
CA SER A 120 -8.57 -13.80 -9.74
C SER A 120 -8.69 -15.04 -8.87
N VAL A 121 -9.86 -15.21 -8.27
CA VAL A 121 -10.28 -16.48 -7.69
C VAL A 121 -11.60 -16.85 -8.31
N TRP A 122 -11.67 -18.02 -8.91
CA TRP A 122 -12.87 -18.50 -9.59
C TRP A 122 -13.09 -19.97 -9.28
N GLY A 123 -14.30 -20.45 -9.56
CA GLY A 123 -14.65 -21.84 -9.31
C GLY A 123 -15.62 -22.37 -10.35
N GLN A 124 -15.68 -23.69 -10.43
CA GLN A 124 -16.50 -24.40 -11.40
C GLN A 124 -17.32 -25.47 -10.69
N SER A 125 -18.63 -25.38 -10.84
CA SER A 125 -19.58 -26.37 -10.37
C SER A 125 -19.88 -27.42 -11.45
N SER A 126 -20.59 -28.47 -11.05
CA SER A 126 -21.12 -29.51 -11.92
C SER A 126 -22.12 -29.01 -12.97
N GLN A 127 -22.66 -27.79 -12.79
CA GLN A 127 -23.63 -27.17 -13.69
C GLN A 127 -22.97 -26.28 -14.76
N ASP A 128 -21.68 -25.98 -14.60
CA ASP A 128 -20.93 -25.15 -15.54
C ASP A 128 -20.41 -25.98 -16.72
N PRO A 129 -20.27 -25.40 -17.92
CA PRO A 129 -19.94 -26.13 -19.15
C PRO A 129 -18.52 -26.73 -19.19
N GLY A 130 -17.71 -26.53 -18.15
CA GLY A 130 -16.30 -26.92 -18.13
C GLY A 130 -15.40 -25.91 -18.81
N GLU A 131 -14.33 -25.47 -18.14
CA GLU A 131 -13.32 -24.57 -18.68
C GLU A 131 -11.93 -25.26 -18.69
N GLY A 132 -11.11 -24.95 -19.70
CA GLY A 132 -9.77 -25.53 -19.87
C GLY A 132 -9.72 -26.90 -20.56
N VAL A 133 -8.50 -27.42 -20.77
CA VAL A 133 -8.26 -28.76 -21.32
C VAL A 133 -8.64 -29.87 -20.33
N PRO A 134 -8.86 -31.12 -20.78
CA PRO A 134 -9.31 -32.20 -19.88
C PRO A 134 -8.42 -32.42 -18.66
N ASP A 135 -7.10 -32.31 -18.80
CA ASP A 135 -6.16 -32.45 -17.67
C ASP A 135 -6.33 -31.33 -16.63
N PHE A 136 -6.62 -30.11 -17.09
CA PHE A 136 -6.92 -28.98 -16.22
C PHE A 136 -8.21 -29.23 -15.43
N GLN A 137 -9.28 -29.62 -16.13
CA GLN A 137 -10.59 -29.91 -15.53
C GLN A 137 -10.51 -31.02 -14.48
N ASN A 138 -9.81 -32.11 -14.81
CA ASN A 138 -9.62 -33.25 -13.92
C ASN A 138 -8.84 -32.87 -12.65
N ALA A 139 -7.80 -32.05 -12.79
CA ALA A 139 -7.01 -31.59 -11.65
C ALA A 139 -7.76 -30.58 -10.78
N MET A 140 -8.52 -29.68 -11.39
CA MET A 140 -9.33 -28.69 -10.69
C MET A 140 -10.41 -29.37 -9.84
N GLY A 141 -11.14 -30.34 -10.39
CA GLY A 141 -12.29 -30.95 -9.74
C GLY A 141 -13.51 -30.04 -9.73
N LEU A 142 -14.51 -30.35 -8.88
CA LEU A 142 -15.79 -29.64 -8.84
C LEU A 142 -16.02 -28.95 -7.50
N LEU A 143 -16.58 -27.74 -7.56
CA LEU A 143 -16.80 -26.89 -6.40
C LEU A 143 -17.88 -27.49 -5.48
N ASP A 144 -18.81 -28.24 -6.04
CA ASP A 144 -19.85 -28.99 -5.30
C ASP A 144 -19.25 -29.99 -4.30
N ALA A 145 -18.01 -30.45 -4.55
CA ALA A 145 -17.29 -31.37 -3.69
C ALA A 145 -16.36 -30.66 -2.69
N ASN A 146 -16.33 -29.32 -2.66
CA ASN A 146 -15.40 -28.56 -1.83
C ASN A 146 -15.88 -28.44 -0.37
N PRO A 147 -15.17 -29.01 0.62
CA PRO A 147 -15.57 -28.95 2.02
C PRO A 147 -15.29 -27.58 2.69
N TYR A 148 -14.47 -26.72 2.07
CA TYR A 148 -14.03 -25.44 2.65
C TYR A 148 -14.94 -24.27 2.28
N GLY A 149 -15.88 -24.47 1.33
CA GLY A 149 -16.69 -23.40 0.75
C GLY A 149 -15.90 -22.49 -0.20
N PHE A 150 -16.60 -21.63 -0.94
CA PHE A 150 -15.97 -20.71 -1.88
C PHE A 150 -15.54 -19.40 -1.17
N PRO A 151 -14.29 -18.93 -1.35
CA PRO A 151 -13.83 -17.68 -0.74
C PRO A 151 -14.62 -16.49 -1.26
N ARG A 152 -15.11 -15.64 -0.34
CA ARG A 152 -15.83 -14.40 -0.69
C ARG A 152 -14.93 -13.18 -0.88
N TYR A 153 -13.70 -13.28 -0.36
CA TYR A 153 -12.70 -12.23 -0.38
C TYR A 153 -11.36 -12.87 -0.76
N ALA A 154 -10.55 -12.12 -1.52
CA ALA A 154 -9.20 -12.50 -1.86
C ALA A 154 -8.29 -11.29 -1.61
N GLU A 155 -7.13 -11.53 -1.02
CA GLU A 155 -6.10 -10.52 -0.80
C GLU A 155 -4.90 -10.87 -1.65
N ALA A 156 -4.42 -9.92 -2.44
CA ALA A 156 -3.23 -10.05 -3.27
C ALA A 156 -2.40 -8.77 -3.14
N PHE A 157 -1.09 -8.95 -2.97
CA PHE A 157 -0.14 -7.86 -2.82
C PHE A 157 0.70 -7.78 -4.09
N ALA A 158 0.63 -6.66 -4.80
CA ALA A 158 1.52 -6.40 -5.92
C ALA A 158 2.82 -5.78 -5.39
N ARG A 159 3.97 -6.32 -5.79
CA ARG A 159 5.24 -5.58 -5.64
C ARG A 159 5.18 -4.37 -6.58
N PRO A 160 5.52 -3.16 -6.13
CA PRO A 160 5.64 -2.01 -7.02
C PRO A 160 6.60 -2.30 -8.18
N LYS A 161 6.20 -1.94 -9.41
CA LYS A 161 7.08 -2.04 -10.59
C LYS A 161 8.30 -1.16 -10.37
N LEU A 162 9.46 -1.78 -10.15
CA LEU A 162 10.76 -1.14 -10.14
C LEU A 162 10.96 -0.40 -11.47
N ILE A 163 10.79 0.93 -11.46
CA ILE A 163 11.39 1.77 -12.50
C ILE A 163 12.89 1.72 -12.23
N GLN A 164 13.62 0.90 -13.00
CA GLN A 164 15.07 0.93 -13.01
C GLN A 164 15.54 2.26 -13.61
N HIS A 165 15.58 3.31 -12.78
CA HIS A 165 16.48 4.41 -13.06
C HIS A 165 17.89 3.88 -12.88
N ALA A 166 18.69 3.95 -13.95
CA ALA A 166 20.10 3.61 -13.94
C ALA A 166 20.78 4.32 -12.75
N ALA A 167 21.09 3.56 -11.70
CA ALA A 167 21.81 4.06 -10.55
C ALA A 167 23.22 4.43 -11.01
N GLN A 168 23.57 5.71 -10.91
CA GLN A 168 24.96 6.09 -10.95
C GLN A 168 25.69 5.44 -9.78
N PRO A 169 26.91 4.89 -9.97
CA PRO A 169 27.65 4.26 -8.90
C PRO A 169 28.11 5.35 -7.92
N ARG A 170 27.45 5.44 -6.76
CA ARG A 170 28.02 6.12 -5.59
C ARG A 170 28.66 5.06 -4.70
N SER A 171 29.91 5.32 -4.36
CA SER A 171 30.79 4.46 -3.57
C SER A 171 30.12 3.96 -2.31
N LYS A 172 30.13 2.63 -2.11
CA LYS A 172 29.85 1.99 -0.83
C LYS A 172 30.89 2.44 0.21
N GLN A 173 30.61 3.52 0.93
CA GLN A 173 31.11 3.69 2.28
C GLN A 173 29.99 3.32 3.24
N LEU A 174 30.12 2.16 3.88
CA LEU A 174 29.34 1.84 5.07
C LEU A 174 29.69 2.90 6.11
N PHE A 175 28.70 3.71 6.51
CA PHE A 175 28.85 4.73 7.54
C PHE A 175 29.19 4.03 8.87
N GLN A 176 30.43 4.16 9.33
CA GLN A 176 30.77 3.89 10.72
C GLN A 176 30.41 5.17 11.48
N GLY A 177 29.37 5.12 12.33
CA GLY A 177 28.82 6.30 12.96
C GLY A 177 29.83 7.09 13.79
N PHE A 178 29.67 8.43 13.81
CA PHE A 178 30.41 9.29 14.73
C PHE A 178 30.07 8.94 16.19
N SER A 179 31.03 9.05 17.10
CA SER A 179 30.79 9.07 18.54
C SER A 179 30.00 10.33 18.94
N ALA A 180 29.38 10.34 20.12
CA ALA A 180 28.61 11.50 20.59
C ALA A 180 29.42 12.82 20.64
N PRO A 181 30.71 12.84 21.04
CA PRO A 181 31.56 14.03 20.91
C PRO A 181 31.79 14.45 19.45
N GLU A 182 32.13 13.50 18.57
CA GLU A 182 32.36 13.77 17.14
C GLU A 182 31.11 14.33 16.46
N TRP A 183 29.93 13.81 16.80
CA TRP A 183 28.65 14.36 16.37
C TRP A 183 28.43 15.78 16.85
N ARG A 184 28.70 16.08 18.12
CA ARG A 184 28.52 17.42 18.69
C ARG A 184 29.43 18.44 18.00
N ASP A 185 30.67 18.07 17.77
CA ASP A 185 31.65 18.92 17.08
C ASP A 185 31.25 19.13 15.61
N TRP A 186 30.72 18.10 14.94
CA TRP A 186 30.17 18.21 13.59
C TRP A 186 28.93 19.12 13.52
N VAL A 187 27.99 18.97 14.46
CA VAL A 187 26.78 19.82 14.57
C VAL A 187 27.15 21.28 14.77
N ALA A 188 28.20 21.58 15.54
CA ALA A 188 28.70 22.94 15.73
C ALA A 188 29.43 23.50 14.50
N GLY A 189 29.82 22.65 13.56
CA GLY A 189 30.39 23.05 12.28
C GLY A 189 29.35 23.63 11.31
N PRO A 190 29.78 24.34 10.25
CA PRO A 190 28.86 24.95 9.28
C PRO A 190 27.89 23.97 8.62
N ASP A 191 28.36 22.77 8.27
CA ASP A 191 27.54 21.73 7.62
C ASP A 191 26.48 21.17 8.57
N GLY A 192 26.86 20.86 9.81
CA GLY A 192 25.95 20.37 10.83
C GLY A 192 24.94 21.44 11.29
N SER A 193 25.36 22.70 11.37
CA SER A 193 24.45 23.83 11.63
C SER A 193 23.41 23.96 10.52
N ARG A 194 23.82 23.90 9.26
CA ARG A 194 22.92 23.95 8.10
C ARG A 194 21.98 22.74 8.07
N TRP A 195 22.47 21.55 8.44
CA TRP A 195 21.64 20.36 8.60
C TRP A 195 20.55 20.58 9.66
N CYS A 196 20.91 21.15 10.83
CA CYS A 196 19.97 21.47 11.89
C CYS A 196 18.91 22.49 11.45
N GLU A 197 19.32 23.54 10.72
CA GLU A 197 18.41 24.55 10.17
C GLU A 197 17.39 23.94 9.21
N ASN A 198 17.83 23.06 8.33
CA ASN A 198 16.98 22.38 7.36
C ASN A 198 15.99 21.41 8.04
N LYS A 199 16.45 20.55 8.97
CA LYS A 199 15.56 19.63 9.70
C LYS A 199 14.54 20.40 10.55
N ARG A 200 14.94 21.54 11.12
CA ARG A 200 14.00 22.45 11.79
C ARG A 200 12.96 23.01 10.83
N TYR A 201 13.40 23.51 9.67
CA TYR A 201 12.48 24.05 8.66
C TYR A 201 11.44 23.00 8.26
N GLU A 202 11.87 21.75 8.01
CA GLU A 202 10.96 20.63 7.70
C GLU A 202 9.98 20.36 8.85
N ALA A 203 10.46 20.29 10.08
CA ALA A 203 9.59 20.11 11.24
C ALA A 203 8.55 21.24 11.36
N ASP A 204 8.95 22.50 11.17
CA ASP A 204 8.04 23.64 11.18
C ASP A 204 6.98 23.54 10.08
N ARG A 205 7.37 23.18 8.86
CA ARG A 205 6.46 23.02 7.73
C ARG A 205 5.50 21.85 7.89
N ILE A 206 5.98 20.72 8.42
CA ILE A 206 5.13 19.56 8.70
C ILE A 206 4.11 19.88 9.79
N VAL A 207 4.50 20.59 10.86
CA VAL A 207 3.54 21.01 11.88
C VAL A 207 2.56 22.04 11.33
N ASP A 208 2.99 22.99 10.50
CA ASP A 208 2.09 23.92 9.80
C ASP A 208 1.06 23.14 8.97
N TRP A 209 1.52 22.14 8.20
CA TRP A 209 0.66 21.26 7.43
C TRP A 209 -0.33 20.51 8.34
N MET A 210 0.12 19.92 9.45
CA MET A 210 -0.75 19.22 10.40
C MET A 210 -1.81 20.15 11.01
N VAL A 211 -1.42 21.38 11.36
CA VAL A 211 -2.36 22.38 11.90
C VAL A 211 -3.39 22.81 10.84
N CYS A 212 -2.95 23.04 9.61
CA CYS A 212 -3.83 23.43 8.51
C CYS A 212 -4.81 22.32 8.13
N ASN A 213 -4.34 21.07 8.07
CA ASN A 213 -5.16 19.95 7.63
C ASN A 213 -6.02 19.41 8.78
N TRP A 214 -5.42 19.09 9.93
CA TRP A 214 -6.15 18.41 11.01
C TRP A 214 -6.72 19.36 12.07
N GLY A 215 -6.25 20.60 12.13
CA GLY A 215 -6.69 21.60 13.08
C GLY A 215 -6.07 21.42 14.47
N LEU A 216 -5.86 22.56 15.16
CA LEU A 216 -5.36 22.58 16.54
C LEU A 216 -6.21 21.75 17.50
N GLN A 217 -7.54 21.74 17.31
CA GLN A 217 -8.43 20.98 18.17
C GLN A 217 -8.09 19.49 18.15
N THR A 218 -7.81 18.91 16.97
CA THR A 218 -7.44 17.50 16.81
C THR A 218 -6.09 17.23 17.45
N LEU A 219 -5.10 18.06 17.16
CA LEU A 219 -3.75 17.91 17.70
C LEU A 219 -3.70 18.03 19.23
N CYS A 220 -4.56 18.87 19.82
CA CYS A 220 -4.63 19.07 21.27
C CYS A 220 -5.54 18.08 22.01
N ARG A 221 -6.14 17.08 21.33
CA ARG A 221 -6.93 16.04 22.02
C ARG A 221 -6.04 15.21 22.97
N GLY A 222 -6.67 14.69 24.02
CA GLY A 222 -6.03 13.80 24.97
C GLY A 222 -4.75 14.38 25.56
N SER A 223 -3.62 13.68 25.42
CA SER A 223 -2.32 14.14 25.91
C SER A 223 -1.51 14.98 24.92
N GLY A 224 -2.06 15.29 23.74
CA GLY A 224 -1.33 15.92 22.64
C GLY A 224 -0.55 14.90 21.80
N VAL A 225 0.46 15.38 21.08
CA VAL A 225 1.22 14.60 20.11
C VAL A 225 2.28 13.72 20.80
N LEU A 226 2.46 12.51 20.28
CA LEU A 226 3.57 11.62 20.63
C LEU A 226 4.65 11.71 19.54
N ASP A 227 5.82 12.26 19.89
CA ASP A 227 6.97 12.47 19.01
C ASP A 227 7.99 11.32 19.21
N VAL A 228 8.00 10.36 18.29
CA VAL A 228 8.76 9.11 18.35
C VAL A 228 10.03 9.20 17.51
N GLY A 229 11.18 8.93 18.14
CA GLY A 229 12.48 9.26 17.53
C GLY A 229 12.69 10.77 17.46
N GLY A 230 12.09 11.50 18.40
CA GLY A 230 11.94 12.96 18.33
C GLY A 230 13.18 13.74 18.70
N GLU A 231 14.31 13.10 18.97
CA GLU A 231 15.56 13.81 19.19
C GLU A 231 16.02 14.48 17.87
N PRO A 232 16.41 15.78 17.87
CA PRO A 232 16.76 16.63 19.02
C PRO A 232 15.65 17.54 19.56
N GLY A 233 14.41 17.31 19.15
CA GLY A 233 13.24 18.05 19.61
C GLY A 233 12.84 19.19 18.67
N PHE A 234 13.24 19.14 17.39
CA PHE A 234 12.78 20.13 16.40
C PHE A 234 11.26 20.08 16.24
N LEU A 235 10.69 18.88 16.10
CA LEU A 235 9.25 18.68 16.03
C LEU A 235 8.56 19.12 17.33
N ALA A 236 9.04 18.64 18.47
CA ALA A 236 8.50 19.03 19.78
C ALA A 236 8.52 20.56 19.98
N SER A 237 9.60 21.24 19.59
CA SER A 237 9.72 22.70 19.61
C SER A 237 8.66 23.38 18.72
N ALA A 238 8.51 22.90 17.49
CA ALA A 238 7.54 23.42 16.53
C ALA A 238 6.08 23.24 17.01
N LEU A 239 5.76 22.12 17.65
CA LEU A 239 4.44 21.84 18.25
C LEU A 239 4.15 22.77 19.43
N LEU A 240 5.10 22.90 20.37
CA LEU A 240 4.95 23.78 21.53
C LEU A 240 4.75 25.24 21.13
N ALA A 241 5.48 25.70 20.10
CA ALA A 241 5.33 27.06 19.56
C ALA A 241 3.94 27.35 18.99
N ARG A 242 3.20 26.30 18.57
CA ARG A 242 1.83 26.38 18.03
C ARG A 242 0.75 26.04 19.07
N GLY A 243 1.12 25.92 20.35
CA GLY A 243 0.17 25.65 21.42
C GLY A 243 -0.25 24.19 21.53
N VAL A 244 0.52 23.26 20.96
CA VAL A 244 0.24 21.82 20.99
C VAL A 244 1.13 21.15 22.02
N GLY A 245 0.53 20.39 22.95
CA GLY A 245 1.27 19.57 23.90
C GLY A 245 1.96 18.40 23.22
N VAL A 246 3.12 17.99 23.71
CA VAL A 246 3.93 16.93 23.10
C VAL A 246 4.64 16.06 24.13
N THR A 247 4.74 14.77 23.86
CA THR A 247 5.59 13.83 24.59
C THR A 247 6.62 13.24 23.64
N VAL A 248 7.91 13.40 23.94
CA VAL A 248 8.99 12.79 23.15
C VAL A 248 9.35 11.42 23.70
N VAL A 249 9.54 10.43 22.82
CA VAL A 249 10.07 9.10 23.18
C VAL A 249 11.25 8.81 22.26
N ASP A 250 12.44 8.86 22.84
CA ASP A 250 13.69 8.65 22.11
C ASP A 250 14.79 8.16 23.07
N PRO A 251 15.43 7.01 22.84
CA PRO A 251 16.44 6.46 23.76
C PRO A 251 17.63 7.38 23.96
N THR A 252 17.89 8.26 22.98
CA THR A 252 19.02 9.18 22.95
C THR A 252 18.67 10.61 23.38
N TRP A 253 17.46 10.84 23.91
CA TRP A 253 17.00 12.18 24.29
C TRP A 253 18.04 12.94 25.14
N ARG A 254 18.61 14.01 24.58
CA ARG A 254 19.69 14.85 25.15
C ARG A 254 21.05 14.17 25.37
N ILE A 255 21.26 12.98 24.81
CA ILE A 255 22.51 12.21 24.94
C ILE A 255 23.42 12.43 23.73
N THR A 256 22.87 12.49 22.51
CA THR A 256 23.61 12.66 21.24
C THR A 256 24.30 14.01 21.10
N GLY A 257 23.92 15.01 21.92
CA GLY A 257 24.52 16.34 21.88
C GLY A 257 24.00 17.26 20.78
N LYS A 258 22.94 16.88 20.04
CA LYS A 258 22.26 17.73 19.04
C LYS A 258 21.37 18.82 19.68
N ALA A 259 21.62 19.17 20.95
CA ALA A 259 20.95 20.26 21.64
C ALA A 259 21.35 21.58 20.98
N HIS A 260 20.36 22.31 20.45
CA HIS A 260 20.55 23.57 19.78
C HIS A 260 19.66 24.63 20.43
N ALA A 261 20.05 25.91 20.42
CA ALA A 261 19.25 26.96 21.07
C ALA A 261 17.79 27.03 20.52
N SER A 262 17.58 26.59 19.27
CA SER A 262 16.27 26.57 18.60
C SER A 262 15.35 25.40 18.96
N ASN A 263 15.85 24.36 19.63
CA ASN A 263 15.06 23.19 20.06
C ASN A 263 14.96 23.07 21.59
N ASP A 264 15.19 24.18 22.32
CA ASP A 264 15.06 24.22 23.77
C ASP A 264 13.60 24.13 24.22
N CYS A 265 13.12 22.90 24.32
CA CYS A 265 11.80 22.56 24.83
C CYS A 265 11.63 22.97 26.31
N THR A 266 12.72 23.08 27.09
CA THR A 266 12.65 23.54 28.48
C THR A 266 12.30 25.02 28.54
N TRP A 267 12.91 25.84 27.69
CA TRP A 267 12.58 27.25 27.57
C TRP A 267 11.15 27.46 27.05
N LEU A 268 10.75 26.74 26.00
CA LEU A 268 9.38 26.83 25.46
C LEU A 268 8.32 26.44 26.50
N ARG A 269 8.55 25.38 27.28
CA ARG A 269 7.67 25.00 28.39
C ARG A 269 7.58 26.09 29.46
N LYS A 270 8.67 26.76 29.80
CA LYS A 270 8.65 27.88 30.76
C LYS A 270 7.80 29.05 30.25
N ARG A 271 7.81 29.30 28.93
CA ARG A 271 7.01 30.35 28.30
C ARG A 271 5.53 29.96 28.17
N HIS A 272 5.24 28.67 28.07
CA HIS A 272 3.89 28.12 27.93
C HIS A 272 3.60 27.07 29.02
N PRO A 273 3.49 27.45 30.30
CA PRO A 273 3.43 26.51 31.43
C PRO A 273 2.18 25.63 31.45
N LEU A 274 1.14 26.01 30.69
CA LEU A 274 -0.09 25.23 30.56
C LEU A 274 0.02 24.10 29.53
N LEU A 275 1.04 24.11 28.67
CA LEU A 275 1.25 23.06 27.68
C LEU A 275 1.97 21.87 28.32
N ARG A 276 1.48 20.67 28.01
CA ARG A 276 2.12 19.43 28.42
C ARG A 276 3.39 19.23 27.59
N PHE A 277 4.52 19.06 28.29
CA PHE A 277 5.77 18.59 27.71
C PHE A 277 6.39 17.52 28.60
N ALA A 278 6.65 16.35 28.02
CA ALA A 278 7.38 15.25 28.64
C ALA A 278 8.37 14.65 27.64
N ALA A 279 9.43 14.02 28.13
CA ALA A 279 10.36 13.29 27.30
C ALA A 279 10.83 12.03 28.03
N PHE A 280 10.92 10.92 27.31
CA PHE A 280 11.32 9.62 27.82
C PHE A 280 12.56 9.15 27.06
N SER A 281 13.66 8.92 27.79
CA SER A 281 14.87 8.28 27.27
C SER A 281 14.67 6.77 27.15
N ARG A 282 13.80 6.36 26.23
CA ARG A 282 13.44 4.95 25.98
C ARG A 282 13.20 4.72 24.49
N GLU A 283 13.44 3.49 24.05
CA GLU A 283 13.02 3.02 22.74
C GLU A 283 11.49 2.94 22.67
N PHE A 284 10.92 3.30 21.52
CA PHE A 284 9.50 3.10 21.26
C PHE A 284 9.32 1.71 20.62
N ASP A 285 9.12 0.69 21.45
CA ASP A 285 8.92 -0.69 21.05
C ASP A 285 7.63 -1.28 21.68
N GLU A 286 7.36 -2.55 21.44
CA GLU A 286 6.20 -3.25 22.01
C GLU A 286 6.19 -3.23 23.55
N ARG A 287 7.38 -3.22 24.18
CA ARG A 287 7.52 -3.16 25.65
C ARG A 287 7.13 -1.79 26.15
N PHE A 288 7.59 -0.71 25.52
CA PHE A 288 7.19 0.65 25.86
C PHE A 288 5.67 0.82 25.74
N ILE A 289 5.07 0.32 24.65
CA ILE A 289 3.62 0.37 24.44
C ILE A 289 2.88 -0.37 25.57
N ALA A 290 3.38 -1.55 25.97
CA ALA A 290 2.80 -2.36 27.05
C ALA A 290 2.99 -1.74 28.45
N ASP A 291 4.13 -1.10 28.72
CA ASP A 291 4.45 -0.44 29.98
C ASP A 291 3.67 0.88 30.17
N TYR A 292 3.37 1.57 29.06
CA TYR A 292 2.75 2.90 29.08
C TYR A 292 1.45 2.99 28.25
N PRO A 293 0.46 2.09 28.44
CA PRO A 293 -0.72 1.99 27.57
C PRO A 293 -1.57 3.26 27.61
N ARG A 294 -1.68 3.91 28.78
CA ARG A 294 -2.41 5.19 28.90
C ARG A 294 -1.73 6.30 28.11
N LEU A 295 -0.40 6.40 28.17
CA LEU A 295 0.36 7.44 27.48
C LEU A 295 0.18 7.31 25.96
N VAL A 296 0.33 6.11 25.42
CA VAL A 296 0.23 5.89 23.97
C VAL A 296 -1.22 5.96 23.49
N ASN A 297 -2.21 5.52 24.28
CA ASN A 297 -3.62 5.57 23.90
C ASN A 297 -4.24 6.97 24.04
N ASP A 298 -3.83 7.76 25.03
CA ASP A 298 -4.32 9.13 25.22
C ASP A 298 -3.71 10.12 24.23
N ALA A 299 -2.61 9.80 23.55
CA ALA A 299 -2.02 10.66 22.53
C ALA A 299 -2.99 10.91 21.36
N SER A 300 -3.07 12.15 20.86
CA SER A 300 -3.92 12.51 19.73
C SER A 300 -3.39 11.97 18.40
N VAL A 301 -2.07 12.02 18.23
CA VAL A 301 -1.35 11.72 16.99
C VAL A 301 0.00 11.08 17.33
N VAL A 302 0.46 10.14 16.52
CA VAL A 302 1.83 9.64 16.54
C VAL A 302 2.62 10.28 15.40
N VAL A 303 3.76 10.88 15.70
CA VAL A 303 4.63 11.46 14.66
C VAL A 303 6.03 10.89 14.81
N SER A 304 6.66 10.54 13.70
CA SER A 304 8.05 10.11 13.66
C SER A 304 8.75 10.73 12.45
N LEU A 305 9.66 11.67 12.70
CA LEU A 305 10.42 12.33 11.63
C LEU A 305 11.86 11.83 11.67
N TYR A 306 12.28 11.08 10.65
CA TYR A 306 13.61 10.46 10.61
C TYR A 306 13.87 9.55 11.83
N GLY A 307 12.84 8.82 12.28
CA GLY A 307 12.90 8.06 13.54
C GLY A 307 13.75 6.79 13.50
N ASP A 308 14.50 6.55 12.43
CA ASP A 308 15.39 5.40 12.25
C ASP A 308 14.73 4.07 12.66
N GLU A 309 15.29 3.32 13.63
CA GLU A 309 14.74 2.07 14.14
C GLU A 309 13.32 2.20 14.72
N ALA A 310 12.91 3.40 15.15
CA ALA A 310 11.58 3.66 15.70
C ALA A 310 10.50 3.88 14.63
N THR A 311 10.89 4.03 13.34
CA THR A 311 9.96 4.25 12.22
C THR A 311 8.93 3.12 12.11
N GLY A 312 9.40 1.87 12.04
CA GLY A 312 8.55 0.68 11.94
C GLY A 312 7.61 0.51 13.14
N PRO A 313 8.13 0.49 14.39
CA PRO A 313 7.29 0.40 15.59
C PRO A 313 6.23 1.50 15.70
N ALA A 314 6.56 2.76 15.39
CA ALA A 314 5.59 3.86 15.39
C ALA A 314 4.47 3.64 14.37
N LEU A 315 4.85 3.24 13.15
CA LEU A 315 3.94 2.95 12.04
C LEU A 315 2.99 1.80 12.38
N ARG A 316 3.53 0.65 12.81
CA ARG A 316 2.74 -0.54 13.18
C ARG A 316 1.77 -0.25 14.30
N PHE A 317 2.20 0.47 15.33
CA PHE A 317 1.32 0.86 16.43
C PHE A 317 0.17 1.72 15.92
N ALA A 318 0.47 2.80 15.19
CA ALA A 318 -0.54 3.71 14.68
C ALA A 318 -1.54 3.01 13.74
N ALA A 319 -1.05 2.15 12.84
CA ALA A 319 -1.88 1.31 11.97
C ALA A 319 -2.83 0.43 12.79
N LYS A 320 -2.28 -0.36 13.71
CA LYS A 320 -3.05 -1.33 14.53
C LYS A 320 -4.14 -0.68 15.38
N VAL A 321 -3.91 0.54 15.86
CA VAL A 321 -4.88 1.25 16.72
C VAL A 321 -5.69 2.31 15.99
N GLY A 322 -5.54 2.45 14.67
CA GLY A 322 -6.24 3.45 13.85
C GLY A 322 -5.95 4.89 14.27
N LYS A 323 -4.76 5.18 14.81
CA LYS A 323 -4.40 6.49 15.35
C LYS A 323 -3.87 7.40 14.24
N PRO A 324 -4.25 8.69 14.18
CA PRO A 324 -3.67 9.60 13.20
C PRO A 324 -2.14 9.59 13.31
N CYS A 325 -1.46 9.57 12.17
CA CYS A 325 -0.02 9.39 12.15
C CYS A 325 0.65 10.13 11.01
N VAL A 326 1.83 10.67 11.29
CA VAL A 326 2.72 11.30 10.31
C VAL A 326 4.11 10.68 10.43
N ILE A 327 4.62 10.16 9.33
CA ILE A 327 5.97 9.60 9.28
C ILE A 327 6.75 10.24 8.14
N VAL A 328 7.95 10.71 8.46
CA VAL A 328 8.98 10.98 7.46
C VAL A 328 10.02 9.88 7.57
N PRO A 329 10.09 8.95 6.60
CA PRO A 329 11.11 7.92 6.58
C PRO A 329 12.52 8.55 6.52
N CYS A 330 13.49 7.90 7.17
CA CYS A 330 14.87 8.37 7.10
C CYS A 330 15.44 8.17 5.71
N ASN A 331 15.94 9.25 5.09
CA ASN A 331 16.55 9.22 3.75
C ASN A 331 18.08 9.00 3.80
N GLU A 332 18.67 9.03 4.99
CA GLU A 332 20.11 8.91 5.23
C GLU A 332 20.50 7.47 5.61
N CYS A 333 19.60 6.77 6.33
CA CYS A 333 19.84 5.43 6.86
C CYS A 333 19.46 4.32 5.86
N VAL A 334 20.25 4.20 4.79
CA VAL A 334 20.05 3.20 3.72
C VAL A 334 20.09 1.75 4.21
N GLN A 335 20.56 1.49 5.44
CA GLN A 335 20.49 0.16 6.05
C GLN A 335 19.06 -0.32 6.33
N PHE A 336 18.09 0.61 6.43
CA PHE A 336 16.68 0.26 6.59
C PHE A 336 15.98 0.04 5.25
N TYR A 337 16.65 0.33 4.13
CA TYR A 337 16.04 0.17 2.82
C TYR A 337 15.95 -1.32 2.49
N PRO A 338 14.82 -1.77 1.91
CA PRO A 338 14.65 -3.17 1.59
C PRO A 338 15.72 -3.64 0.60
N ASP A 339 16.27 -4.84 0.83
CA ASP A 339 17.32 -5.38 -0.05
C ASP A 339 16.88 -5.50 -1.51
N TYR A 340 15.58 -5.74 -1.72
CA TYR A 340 14.95 -5.85 -3.04
C TYR A 340 14.69 -4.50 -3.72
N ASN A 341 14.72 -3.37 -2.99
CA ASN A 341 14.55 -2.03 -3.55
C ASN A 341 15.28 -0.98 -2.69
N LYS A 342 16.60 -0.86 -2.90
CA LYS A 342 17.49 0.06 -2.14
C LYS A 342 17.36 1.53 -2.55
N THR A 343 16.14 2.00 -2.72
CA THR A 343 15.81 3.41 -3.00
C THR A 343 14.99 3.99 -1.84
N TYR A 344 14.94 5.32 -1.73
CA TYR A 344 14.13 5.97 -0.70
C TYR A 344 12.64 5.72 -0.96
N GLU A 345 12.24 5.74 -2.22
CA GLU A 345 10.89 5.42 -2.68
C GLU A 345 10.54 3.97 -2.33
N GLY A 346 11.44 3.02 -2.57
CA GLY A 346 11.28 1.62 -2.17
C GLY A 346 11.14 1.42 -0.66
N PHE A 347 11.84 2.22 0.14
CA PHE A 347 11.66 2.23 1.58
C PHE A 347 10.29 2.79 1.99
N CYS A 348 9.84 3.88 1.37
CA CYS A 348 8.49 4.42 1.59
C CYS A 348 7.39 3.41 1.23
N GLU A 349 7.53 2.70 0.11
CA GLU A 349 6.61 1.66 -0.34
C GLU A 349 6.56 0.48 0.62
N ALA A 350 7.72 0.01 1.10
CA ALA A 350 7.79 -1.08 2.08
C ALA A 350 7.07 -0.70 3.39
N LEU A 351 7.23 0.55 3.85
CA LEU A 351 6.53 1.07 5.02
C LEU A 351 5.01 1.17 4.82
N LEU A 352 4.55 1.61 3.64
CA LEU A 352 3.12 1.63 3.31
C LEU A 352 2.51 0.23 3.30
N HIS A 353 3.22 -0.73 2.70
CA HIS A 353 2.81 -2.14 2.70
C HIS A 353 2.72 -2.71 4.11
N GLU A 354 3.72 -2.42 4.94
CA GLU A 354 3.71 -2.80 6.35
C GLU A 354 2.55 -2.15 7.10
N ALA A 355 2.25 -0.87 6.88
CA ALA A 355 1.14 -0.21 7.55
C ALA A 355 -0.20 -0.87 7.22
N TYR A 356 -0.39 -1.20 5.93
CA TYR A 356 -1.58 -1.89 5.46
C TYR A 356 -1.74 -3.27 6.11
N TRP A 357 -0.65 -4.03 6.26
CA TRP A 357 -0.66 -5.32 6.97
C TRP A 357 -1.19 -5.22 8.41
N TYR A 358 -0.93 -4.09 9.08
CA TYR A 358 -1.43 -3.82 10.43
C TYR A 358 -2.81 -3.13 10.45
N GLY A 359 -3.52 -3.09 9.32
CA GLY A 359 -4.85 -2.47 9.20
C GLY A 359 -4.83 -0.94 9.11
N GLY A 360 -3.67 -0.35 8.84
CA GLY A 360 -3.50 1.08 8.68
C GLY A 360 -3.86 1.56 7.28
N HIS A 361 -4.32 2.80 7.19
CA HIS A 361 -4.63 3.48 5.94
C HIS A 361 -3.71 4.70 5.81
N PHE A 362 -2.48 4.43 5.38
CA PHE A 362 -1.49 5.47 5.13
C PHE A 362 -1.49 5.87 3.66
N GLU A 363 -1.41 7.16 3.39
CA GLU A 363 -1.23 7.73 2.05
C GLU A 363 0.11 8.49 1.96
N PRO A 364 0.81 8.41 0.83
CA PRO A 364 1.97 9.25 0.58
C PRO A 364 1.52 10.67 0.19
N VAL A 365 2.04 11.67 0.89
CA VAL A 365 1.94 13.08 0.52
C VAL A 365 3.30 13.55 0.05
N LEU A 366 3.36 14.06 -1.17
CA LEU A 366 4.59 14.63 -1.73
C LEU A 366 4.87 15.99 -1.08
N LEU A 367 6.09 16.14 -0.57
CA LEU A 367 6.56 17.37 0.01
C LEU A 367 7.36 18.14 -1.03
N ASP A 368 6.75 19.18 -1.61
CA ASP A 368 7.49 20.12 -2.44
C ASP A 368 8.35 21.03 -1.57
N SER A 369 9.50 21.48 -2.09
CA SER A 369 10.42 22.43 -1.45
C SER A 369 11.07 22.01 -0.11
N MET A 370 10.98 20.73 0.29
CA MET A 370 11.69 20.23 1.47
C MET A 370 13.15 19.87 1.15
N PRO A 371 14.11 20.26 2.00
CA PRO A 371 15.54 20.09 1.75
C PRO A 371 16.01 18.64 1.74
N PHE A 372 15.37 17.73 2.48
CA PHE A 372 15.83 16.35 2.63
C PHE A 372 14.78 15.31 2.22
N SER A 373 13.55 15.40 2.73
CA SER A 373 12.52 14.39 2.47
C SER A 373 11.52 14.80 1.42
N ARG A 374 11.17 13.86 0.54
CA ARG A 374 10.20 14.09 -0.54
C ARG A 374 8.82 13.55 -0.25
N THR A 375 8.70 12.69 0.76
CA THR A 375 7.49 11.91 1.04
C THR A 375 7.18 11.97 2.52
N LEU A 376 5.94 12.30 2.81
CA LEU A 376 5.30 12.17 4.11
C LEU A 376 4.32 11.00 4.05
N LEU A 377 4.41 10.03 4.95
CA LEU A 377 3.42 8.97 5.06
C LEU A 377 2.39 9.37 6.10
N VAL A 378 1.12 9.42 5.71
CA VAL A 378 0.06 10.04 6.50
C VAL A 378 -1.08 9.06 6.73
N GLN A 379 -1.40 8.77 7.98
CA GLN A 379 -2.68 8.19 8.35
C GLN A 379 -3.59 9.29 8.91
N ASN A 380 -4.65 9.62 8.17
CA ASN A 380 -5.57 10.68 8.56
C ASN A 380 -6.45 10.28 9.76
N PRO A 381 -6.98 11.26 10.51
CA PRO A 381 -8.00 11.01 11.52
C PRO A 381 -9.26 10.36 10.93
N VAL A 382 -9.89 9.47 11.70
CA VAL A 382 -11.14 8.82 11.32
C VAL A 382 -12.22 9.89 11.02
N GLY A 383 -12.85 9.81 9.85
CA GLY A 383 -13.88 10.75 9.38
C GLY A 383 -13.35 12.00 8.68
N PHE A 384 -12.05 12.06 8.37
CA PHE A 384 -11.47 13.12 7.55
C PHE A 384 -11.78 12.89 6.05
N PRO A 385 -12.35 13.87 5.32
CA PRO A 385 -12.59 13.70 3.89
C PRO A 385 -11.28 13.67 3.10
N HIS A 386 -11.13 12.70 2.20
CA HIS A 386 -10.01 12.65 1.25
C HIS A 386 -10.14 13.82 0.25
N HIS A 387 -9.58 14.98 0.59
CA HIS A 387 -9.42 16.08 -0.34
C HIS A 387 -7.95 16.20 -0.71
N GLY A 388 -7.65 15.89 -1.97
CA GLY A 388 -6.37 16.25 -2.58
C GLY A 388 -6.11 17.75 -2.37
N TYR A 389 -4.95 18.04 -1.82
CA TYR A 389 -4.52 19.39 -1.47
C TYR A 389 -4.58 20.34 -2.68
N ARG A 390 -5.14 21.54 -2.49
CA ARG A 390 -4.95 22.70 -3.38
C ARG A 390 -4.30 23.81 -2.57
N GLU A 391 -3.12 24.25 -2.98
CA GLU A 391 -2.49 25.43 -2.40
C GLU A 391 -3.34 26.70 -2.64
N PRO A 392 -3.44 27.61 -1.66
CA PRO A 392 -3.87 28.97 -1.93
C PRO A 392 -2.70 29.76 -2.54
N GLY A 393 -2.70 29.96 -3.87
CA GLY A 393 -1.89 31.00 -4.51
C GLY A 393 -0.97 30.61 -5.67
N VAL A 394 -1.02 29.38 -6.18
CA VAL A 394 -0.24 28.97 -7.37
C VAL A 394 -1.20 28.49 -8.46
N GLU A 395 -1.15 29.11 -9.65
CA GLU A 395 -1.89 28.63 -10.83
C GLU A 395 -1.38 27.23 -11.21
N VAL A 396 -2.30 26.27 -11.24
CA VAL A 396 -2.02 24.89 -11.63
C VAL A 396 -1.89 24.82 -13.14
N HIS A 397 -0.68 24.52 -13.62
CA HIS A 397 -0.52 23.87 -14.92
C HIS A 397 -0.57 22.36 -14.70
N GLU A 398 -1.68 21.73 -15.09
CA GLU A 398 -1.71 20.29 -15.34
C GLU A 398 -0.69 19.97 -16.44
N ARG A 399 0.47 19.42 -16.06
CA ARG A 399 1.35 18.73 -17.02
C ARG A 399 1.26 17.25 -16.74
N GLY A 400 0.43 16.58 -17.53
CA GLY A 400 0.57 15.15 -17.76
C GLY A 400 1.96 14.85 -18.32
N TRP A 401 2.46 13.66 -18.00
CA TRP A 401 3.70 13.12 -18.55
C TRP A 401 3.54 12.92 -20.06
N GLY A 402 3.92 13.93 -20.84
CA GLY A 402 3.94 13.91 -22.30
C GLY A 402 5.32 14.31 -22.82
N HIS A 403 5.95 13.38 -23.53
CA HIS A 403 7.19 13.61 -24.28
C HIS A 403 7.06 14.83 -25.21
N GLU A 404 8.08 15.69 -25.19
CA GLU A 404 8.27 16.72 -26.20
C GLU A 404 8.56 16.07 -27.56
N SER A 405 7.71 16.32 -28.55
CA SER A 405 8.08 16.24 -29.96
C SER A 405 7.40 17.35 -30.75
N GLY A 406 8.22 18.26 -31.28
CA GLY A 406 8.06 19.03 -32.51
C GLY A 406 6.67 19.52 -32.95
N ARG A 407 6.49 20.84 -32.94
CA ARG A 407 5.59 21.61 -33.85
C ARG A 407 6.06 21.45 -35.32
N PRO A 408 5.21 21.62 -36.38
CA PRO A 408 4.40 22.84 -36.57
C PRO A 408 3.02 22.77 -37.29
N TRP A 409 2.16 23.75 -36.94
CA TRP A 409 1.18 24.55 -37.73
C TRP A 409 0.35 23.89 -38.87
N THR A 410 -0.99 23.87 -38.84
CA THR A 410 -1.96 24.93 -39.27
C THR A 410 -3.37 24.36 -38.97
N GLY A 411 -4.37 25.05 -38.38
CA GLY A 411 -5.19 26.14 -38.92
C GLY A 411 -6.67 25.67 -39.01
N GLY A 412 -7.65 26.44 -38.50
CA GLY A 412 -9.08 26.28 -38.89
C GLY A 412 -10.19 26.27 -37.82
N VAL A 413 -10.51 27.44 -37.26
CA VAL A 413 -11.84 28.12 -37.19
C VAL A 413 -13.16 27.33 -36.85
N ALA A 414 -13.80 27.83 -35.77
CA ALA A 414 -15.24 28.05 -35.48
C ALA A 414 -16.22 26.91 -35.10
N GLY A 415 -16.77 27.05 -33.88
CA GLY A 415 -18.18 27.46 -33.70
C GLY A 415 -19.22 26.36 -33.40
N PRO A 416 -20.27 26.66 -32.60
CA PRO A 416 -20.89 25.72 -31.66
C PRO A 416 -22.27 25.21 -32.13
N ASP A 417 -22.80 24.16 -31.49
CA ASP A 417 -24.17 24.17 -30.95
C ASP A 417 -24.52 22.90 -30.15
N SER A 418 -25.24 23.17 -29.06
CA SER A 418 -25.96 22.25 -28.18
C SER A 418 -27.15 21.57 -28.85
N VAL A 419 -27.60 20.42 -28.33
CA VAL A 419 -28.95 20.15 -27.78
C VAL A 419 -29.20 18.64 -27.66
N ALA A 420 -29.75 18.25 -26.51
CA ALA A 420 -30.16 16.91 -26.11
C ALA A 420 -31.50 16.48 -26.75
N SER A 421 -31.74 15.17 -26.88
CA SER A 421 -32.94 14.50 -26.31
C SER A 421 -33.06 13.00 -26.67
N GLN A 422 -33.19 12.20 -25.61
CA GLN A 422 -34.15 11.11 -25.33
C GLN A 422 -34.33 9.84 -26.21
N ALA A 423 -34.27 8.72 -25.47
CA ALA A 423 -35.23 7.60 -25.34
C ALA A 423 -34.99 6.28 -26.10
N GLY A 424 -35.14 5.17 -25.35
CA GLY A 424 -35.35 3.81 -25.87
C GLY A 424 -34.77 2.72 -24.94
N GLY A 425 -35.62 2.04 -24.17
CA GLY A 425 -35.23 1.02 -23.20
C GLY A 425 -35.06 -0.40 -23.74
N ALA A 426 -34.52 -1.29 -22.91
CA ALA A 426 -34.84 -2.72 -22.84
C ALA A 426 -34.17 -3.35 -21.63
N SER A 427 -34.94 -4.16 -20.90
CA SER A 427 -34.51 -5.04 -19.82
C SER A 427 -33.61 -6.17 -20.33
N GLN A 428 -32.44 -6.37 -19.73
CA GLN A 428 -31.75 -7.65 -19.73
C GLN A 428 -31.18 -7.93 -18.33
N ILE A 429 -31.59 -9.06 -17.77
CA ILE A 429 -31.01 -9.69 -16.59
C ILE A 429 -29.56 -10.02 -16.95
N ARG A 430 -28.57 -9.35 -16.32
CA ARG A 430 -27.16 -9.73 -16.41
C ARG A 430 -26.80 -10.63 -15.25
N GLN A 431 -26.23 -11.79 -15.57
CA GLN A 431 -25.45 -12.60 -14.65
C GLN A 431 -24.22 -11.81 -14.22
N ASN A 432 -24.00 -11.66 -12.91
CA ASN A 432 -22.81 -11.03 -12.35
C ASN A 432 -21.66 -12.04 -12.35
N THR A 433 -20.76 -11.93 -13.31
CA THR A 433 -19.38 -12.40 -13.17
C THR A 433 -18.52 -11.17 -12.91
N GLY A 434 -18.12 -10.96 -11.66
CA GLY A 434 -17.29 -9.82 -11.26
C GLY A 434 -15.82 -10.11 -11.56
N PHE A 435 -15.23 -9.35 -12.47
CA PHE A 435 -13.78 -9.28 -12.69
C PHE A 435 -13.35 -7.82 -12.58
N MET A 436 -12.28 -7.55 -11.83
CA MET A 436 -11.73 -6.21 -11.59
C MET A 436 -10.23 -6.21 -11.89
N ARG A 437 -9.71 -5.11 -12.45
CA ARG A 437 -8.27 -4.90 -12.59
C ARG A 437 -7.65 -4.71 -11.22
N ALA A 438 -6.37 -5.08 -11.03
CA ALA A 438 -5.64 -4.78 -9.80
C ALA A 438 -5.65 -3.27 -9.46
N SER A 439 -5.64 -2.39 -10.47
CA SER A 439 -5.76 -0.93 -10.32
C SER A 439 -7.18 -0.41 -10.02
N ASP A 440 -8.21 -1.25 -10.14
CA ASP A 440 -9.62 -0.83 -9.98
C ASP A 440 -10.19 -1.13 -8.58
N TRP A 441 -9.42 -1.81 -7.73
CA TRP A 441 -9.79 -2.09 -6.32
C TRP A 441 -9.96 -0.82 -5.48
N GLU A 442 -9.34 0.31 -5.87
CA GLU A 442 -9.44 1.59 -5.17
C GLU A 442 -10.83 2.27 -5.26
N ARG A 443 -11.77 1.79 -6.09
CA ARG A 443 -13.01 2.52 -6.40
C ARG A 443 -14.33 1.89 -5.95
N LEU A 444 -14.34 0.71 -5.33
CA LEU A 444 -15.59 0.00 -5.00
C LEU A 444 -15.93 -0.12 -3.50
N ALA A 445 -15.10 0.42 -2.60
CA ALA A 445 -15.41 0.45 -1.17
C ALA A 445 -16.47 1.51 -0.76
N ASP A 446 -16.91 2.38 -1.68
CA ASP A 446 -17.66 3.60 -1.36
C ASP A 446 -19.12 3.64 -1.83
N ARG A 447 -19.70 2.51 -2.27
CA ARG A 447 -21.11 2.43 -2.68
C ARG A 447 -21.77 1.13 -2.25
N ASP A 448 -22.27 1.09 -1.02
CA ASP A 448 -23.60 0.54 -0.69
C ASP A 448 -23.86 0.65 0.83
N CYS A 449 -24.32 1.82 1.26
CA CYS A 449 -24.92 2.01 2.59
C CYS A 449 -25.94 3.15 2.58
N LEU A 450 -27.04 3.03 1.83
CA LEU A 450 -28.23 3.88 2.05
C LEU A 450 -29.55 3.11 1.83
N HIS A 451 -30.18 2.79 2.96
CA HIS A 451 -31.62 2.64 3.25
C HIS A 451 -32.61 2.21 2.17
N THR A 452 -33.33 1.11 2.46
CA THR A 452 -34.80 1.13 2.51
C THR A 452 -35.33 0.32 3.70
N ARG A 453 -35.90 1.00 4.69
CA ARG A 453 -36.92 0.44 5.58
C ARG A 453 -38.26 0.66 4.89
N SER A 454 -39.06 -0.38 4.70
CA SER A 454 -40.52 -0.24 4.70
C SER A 454 -41.18 -1.44 5.35
N SER A 455 -42.10 -1.10 6.24
CA SER A 455 -42.85 -1.91 7.17
C SER A 455 -44.03 -2.60 6.49
N LEU A 456 -44.21 -3.90 6.73
CA LEU A 456 -45.53 -4.53 6.75
C LEU A 456 -45.57 -5.57 7.87
N SER A 457 -46.23 -5.19 8.96
CA SER A 457 -46.70 -6.10 10.00
C SER A 457 -48.22 -6.20 9.89
N ALA A 458 -48.73 -7.43 9.87
CA ALA A 458 -50.12 -7.76 10.11
C ALA A 458 -50.18 -8.96 11.08
N PRO A 459 -51.26 -9.08 11.86
CA PRO A 459 -51.15 -9.52 13.25
C PRO A 459 -51.62 -10.96 13.47
N PHE A 460 -51.03 -11.64 14.46
CA PHE A 460 -51.69 -12.73 15.16
C PHE A 460 -51.44 -12.61 16.68
N ARG A 461 -52.52 -12.43 17.42
CA ARG A 461 -52.70 -12.74 18.85
C ARG A 461 -53.85 -13.78 18.90
N PRO A 462 -54.13 -14.42 20.05
CA PRO A 462 -53.24 -15.04 21.04
C PRO A 462 -53.73 -16.48 21.39
N VAL A 463 -52.93 -17.27 22.12
CA VAL A 463 -53.49 -18.30 22.99
C VAL A 463 -52.85 -18.17 24.38
N THR A 464 -53.73 -18.01 25.35
CA THR A 464 -53.55 -17.88 26.78
C THR A 464 -53.28 -19.22 27.46
N CYS A 465 -52.53 -19.16 28.56
CA CYS A 465 -52.65 -19.87 29.87
C CYS A 465 -51.25 -20.25 30.38
N SER A 466 -50.90 -20.27 31.66
CA SER A 466 -51.28 -19.60 32.92
C SER A 466 -50.55 -20.39 34.02
N ALA A 467 -50.13 -19.70 35.09
CA ALA A 467 -49.70 -20.22 36.40
C ALA A 467 -48.31 -20.91 36.47
N GLY A 468 -47.50 -20.74 37.51
CA GLY A 468 -47.61 -20.02 38.80
C GLY A 468 -46.22 -20.04 39.47
N CYS A 469 -45.78 -18.94 40.09
CA CYS A 469 -45.77 -18.74 41.55
C CYS A 469 -45.01 -19.81 42.36
N CYS A 470 -43.73 -19.56 42.65
CA CYS A 470 -43.23 -19.11 43.96
C CYS A 470 -41.87 -18.43 43.76
#